data_AF-A0A8H3DTL2-F1
#
_entry.id   AF-A0A8H3DTL2-F1
#
_cell.length_a   1.000
_cell.length_b   1.000
_cell.length_c   1.000
_cell.angle_alpha   90.00
_cell.angle_beta   90.00
_cell.angle_gamma   90.00
#
_symmetry.space_group_name_H-M   'P 1'
#
loop_
_entity.id
_entity.type
_entity.pdbx_description
1 polymer ?
#
loop_
_entity_poly.entity_id
_entity_poly.type
_entity_poly.pdbx_seq_one_letter_code
_entity_poly.pdbx_strand_id
1 'polypeptide(L)'
;MNSVIDSMIHTQQDIDYYKFRVILICSKKPPGVLPGKRNLFSFLQNFGIMHDLQTFYVREEVEYTGPPNTAIVIFKSRSPIPQLLDSSRNETKGSFWNIHSLTTRLLPCSSKPTDIISRHFTEMVERLVRLRSNVQPSGSNNPSLSSLSHSSTEQSLVPAVASLDSREIGPPAKRFKTEDAWNRYIATDIVAPVSGPSSRAHNDAPASPEWMIRRIAQLQTELENVRAAHDMAISEQDVIQTARRAEQNVRREIMAQKSAVEALLSRGQIEQKRLCTELETALAQRTALSDEVDDLRGQLTTKERTLKQARSSLKSSKRINDLETELGEATIKLDDAKTKIGQLKSTAKQLKSDLRSTQKQLESTQESLESTQNSLESRILKYKSTKPELSACKTELKSEQKVISKLKDTLTPEAYKSLGQTHKILGVCLSTMGFSPVGEGEGVVLEDLE
;
A
#
# COMPACT_ATOMS: atom_id res chain seq x y z
N MET A 1 4.82 -2.43 27.60
CA MET A 1 3.61 -1.58 27.64
C MET A 1 3.96 -0.09 27.50
N ASN A 2 4.89 0.46 28.28
CA ASN A 2 5.23 1.90 28.22
C ASN A 2 5.68 2.41 26.84
N SER A 3 6.51 1.66 26.12
CA SER A 3 6.94 2.02 24.74
C SER A 3 5.79 2.09 23.72
N VAL A 4 4.70 1.32 23.91
CA VAL A 4 3.53 1.36 23.03
C VAL A 4 2.67 2.59 23.34
N ILE A 5 2.54 2.94 24.62
CA ILE A 5 1.81 4.12 25.07
C ILE A 5 2.53 5.40 24.60
N ASP A 6 3.85 5.46 24.73
CA ASP A 6 4.65 6.59 24.25
C ASP A 6 4.52 6.77 22.72
N SER A 7 4.56 5.67 21.96
CA SER A 7 4.34 5.68 20.50
C SER A 7 2.95 6.21 20.11
N MET A 8 1.90 5.82 20.83
CA MET A 8 0.55 6.32 20.59
C MET A 8 0.43 7.83 20.89
N ILE A 9 1.05 8.32 21.96
CA ILE A 9 1.00 9.75 22.33
C ILE A 9 1.71 10.61 21.29
N HIS A 10 2.86 10.17 20.78
CA HIS A 10 3.61 10.91 19.75
C HIS A 10 2.84 10.95 18.43
N THR A 11 2.19 9.84 18.06
CA THR A 11 1.37 9.77 16.84
C THR A 11 0.21 10.77 16.89
N GLN A 12 -0.43 10.97 18.05
CA GLN A 12 -1.52 11.94 18.17
C GLN A 12 -1.04 13.39 18.01
N GLN A 13 0.11 13.75 18.58
CA GLN A 13 0.69 15.09 18.41
C GLN A 13 1.07 15.37 16.95
N ASP A 14 1.63 14.38 16.26
CA ASP A 14 1.97 14.49 14.84
C ASP A 14 0.71 14.61 13.97
N ILE A 15 -0.36 13.86 14.29
CA ILE A 15 -1.67 13.99 13.63
C ILE A 15 -2.19 15.43 13.77
N ASP A 16 -2.17 16.00 14.97
CA ASP A 16 -2.62 17.38 15.20
C ASP A 16 -1.73 18.42 14.49
N TYR A 17 -0.43 18.15 14.36
CA TYR A 17 0.49 18.98 13.59
C TYR A 17 0.19 18.97 12.09
N TYR A 18 -0.09 17.81 11.50
CA TYR A 18 -0.38 17.67 10.07
C TYR A 18 -1.84 17.99 9.70
N LYS A 19 -2.75 18.01 10.68
CA LYS A 19 -4.17 18.35 10.49
C LYS A 19 -4.39 19.71 9.82
N PHE A 20 -3.52 20.69 10.09
CA PHE A 20 -3.59 22.02 9.46
C PHE A 20 -2.78 22.13 8.16
N ARG A 21 -2.22 21.02 7.68
CA ARG A 21 -1.33 20.94 6.51
C ARG A 21 -1.85 19.95 5.47
N VAL A 22 -3.02 19.36 5.71
CA VAL A 22 -3.65 18.38 4.85
C VAL A 22 -4.83 18.99 4.11
N ILE A 23 -4.96 18.64 2.83
CA ILE A 23 -6.15 18.92 2.03
C ILE A 23 -6.70 17.63 1.46
N LEU A 24 -8.02 17.61 1.25
CA LEU A 24 -8.72 16.58 0.53
C LEU A 24 -9.12 17.14 -0.84
N ILE A 25 -8.80 16.40 -1.91
CA ILE A 25 -9.20 16.72 -3.28
C ILE A 25 -10.15 15.64 -3.75
N CYS A 26 -11.35 16.02 -4.16
CA CYS A 26 -12.39 15.10 -4.62
C CYS A 26 -12.89 15.50 -6.00
N SER A 27 -13.36 14.53 -6.78
CA SER A 27 -14.15 14.85 -7.97
C SER A 27 -15.55 15.39 -7.59
N LYS A 28 -16.04 16.38 -8.32
CA LYS A 28 -17.35 17.03 -8.12
C LYS A 28 -18.52 16.14 -8.53
N LYS A 29 -18.33 15.27 -9.53
CA LYS A 29 -19.37 14.39 -10.06
C LYS A 29 -18.97 12.95 -9.79
N PRO A 30 -19.72 12.13 -9.04
CA PRO A 30 -19.47 10.70 -8.97
C PRO A 30 -19.99 10.00 -10.24
N PRO A 31 -19.25 9.06 -10.88
CA PRO A 31 -17.90 8.58 -10.58
C PRO A 31 -16.83 9.30 -11.43
N GLY A 32 -16.41 10.48 -11.00
CA GLY A 32 -15.39 11.26 -11.70
C GLY A 32 -13.99 10.79 -11.35
N VAL A 33 -13.10 10.82 -12.34
CA VAL A 33 -11.74 10.31 -12.23
C VAL A 33 -10.78 11.47 -11.96
N LEU A 34 -9.91 11.33 -10.96
CA LEU A 34 -8.83 12.28 -10.73
C LEU A 34 -7.84 12.25 -11.89
N PRO A 35 -7.23 13.40 -12.24
CA PRO A 35 -6.10 13.40 -13.14
C PRO A 35 -4.99 12.52 -12.57
N GLY A 36 -4.20 11.88 -13.44
CA GLY A 36 -3.14 10.98 -13.01
C GLY A 36 -2.20 11.63 -11.99
N LYS A 37 -1.68 10.83 -11.05
CA LYS A 37 -0.89 11.30 -9.89
C LYS A 37 0.19 12.34 -10.26
N ARG A 38 0.86 12.17 -11.41
CA ARG A 38 1.89 13.10 -11.91
C ARG A 38 1.35 14.48 -12.28
N ASN A 39 0.18 14.55 -12.93
CA ASN A 39 -0.45 15.81 -13.33
C ASN A 39 -0.95 16.55 -12.10
N LEU A 40 -1.58 15.83 -11.17
CA LEU A 40 -2.02 16.39 -9.90
C LEU A 40 -0.82 16.91 -9.09
N PHE A 41 0.26 16.13 -8.98
CA PHE A 41 1.47 16.53 -8.28
C PHE A 41 2.12 17.78 -8.90
N SER A 42 2.29 17.82 -10.22
CA SER A 42 2.87 18.97 -10.92
C SER A 42 2.05 20.25 -10.73
N PHE A 43 0.71 20.13 -10.74
CA PHE A 43 -0.16 21.28 -10.49
C PHE A 43 -0.04 21.78 -9.04
N LEU A 44 0.00 20.86 -8.07
CA LEU A 44 0.07 21.19 -6.64
C LEU A 44 1.41 21.78 -6.22
N GLN A 45 2.51 21.48 -6.93
CA GLN A 45 3.83 22.07 -6.67
C GLN A 45 3.84 23.59 -6.80
N ASN A 46 2.93 24.16 -7.60
CA ASN A 46 2.83 25.63 -7.76
C ASN A 46 2.34 26.33 -6.48
N PHE A 47 1.72 25.60 -5.54
CA PHE A 47 1.23 26.13 -4.27
C PHE A 47 2.22 25.94 -3.12
N GLY A 48 3.08 24.92 -3.18
CA GLY A 48 4.09 24.68 -2.16
C GLY A 48 4.72 23.28 -2.19
N ILE A 49 5.68 23.06 -1.29
CA ILE A 49 6.38 21.78 -1.16
C ILE A 49 5.45 20.75 -0.48
N MET A 50 5.19 19.64 -1.17
CA MET A 50 4.42 18.52 -0.63
C MET A 50 5.33 17.55 0.13
N HIS A 51 4.83 17.02 1.26
CA HIS A 51 5.43 15.88 1.95
C HIS A 51 5.01 14.57 1.32
N ASP A 52 3.71 14.42 1.04
CA ASP A 52 3.14 13.17 0.55
C ASP A 52 1.81 13.41 -0.18
N LEU A 53 1.49 12.50 -1.11
CA LEU A 53 0.30 12.51 -1.95
C LEU A 53 -0.19 11.06 -2.15
N GLN A 54 -1.40 10.79 -1.68
CA GLN A 54 -2.07 9.50 -1.82
C GLN A 54 -3.41 9.66 -2.54
N THR A 55 -3.67 8.78 -3.51
CA THR A 55 -4.88 8.78 -4.34
C THR A 55 -5.59 7.44 -4.18
N PHE A 56 -6.90 7.45 -3.96
CA PHE A 56 -7.70 6.25 -3.76
C PHE A 56 -9.13 6.47 -4.28
N TYR A 57 -9.92 5.40 -4.36
CA TYR A 57 -11.29 5.45 -4.83
C TYR A 57 -12.26 5.15 -3.68
N VAL A 58 -13.10 6.14 -3.36
CA VAL A 58 -14.12 6.06 -2.31
C VAL A 58 -15.50 6.22 -2.90
N ARG A 59 -16.41 5.30 -2.58
CA ARG A 59 -17.84 5.45 -2.88
C ARG A 59 -18.63 5.05 -1.64
N GLU A 60 -19.59 5.89 -1.24
CA GLU A 60 -20.47 5.57 -0.10
C GLU A 60 -19.69 5.17 1.18
N GLU A 61 -18.58 5.85 1.45
CA GLU A 61 -17.68 5.59 2.60
C GLU A 61 -16.98 4.22 2.59
N VAL A 62 -16.97 3.53 1.44
CA VAL A 62 -16.26 2.25 1.23
C VAL A 62 -15.17 2.42 0.16
N GLU A 63 -14.01 1.81 0.39
CA GLU A 63 -12.89 1.78 -0.55
C GLU A 63 -13.12 0.68 -1.59
N TYR A 64 -12.97 1.00 -2.88
CA TYR A 64 -13.03 0.01 -3.94
C TYR A 64 -11.81 0.08 -4.84
N THR A 65 -11.56 -1.01 -5.57
CA THR A 65 -10.60 -1.06 -6.66
C THR A 65 -11.18 -0.36 -7.88
N GLY A 66 -10.68 0.85 -8.17
CA GLY A 66 -11.16 1.65 -9.31
C GLY A 66 -10.26 2.85 -9.62
N PRO A 67 -10.56 3.61 -10.68
CA PRO A 67 -9.87 4.85 -10.99
C PRO A 67 -10.01 5.82 -9.80
N PRO A 68 -8.92 6.39 -9.27
CA PRO A 68 -9.00 7.19 -8.04
C PRO A 68 -9.91 8.41 -8.23
N ASN A 69 -10.79 8.67 -7.28
CA ASN A 69 -11.70 9.81 -7.27
C ASN A 69 -11.44 10.79 -6.11
N THR A 70 -10.55 10.41 -5.18
CA THR A 70 -10.20 11.15 -3.98
C THR A 70 -8.69 11.14 -3.75
N ALA A 71 -8.12 12.25 -3.31
CA ALA A 71 -6.71 12.37 -2.96
C ALA A 71 -6.51 13.13 -1.65
N ILE A 72 -5.58 12.65 -0.84
CA ILE A 72 -5.09 13.34 0.36
C ILE A 72 -3.69 13.88 0.04
N VAL A 73 -3.48 15.16 0.33
CA VAL A 73 -2.20 15.85 0.12
C VAL A 73 -1.75 16.48 1.42
N ILE A 74 -0.51 16.19 1.84
CA ILE A 74 0.11 16.79 3.02
C ILE A 74 1.22 17.74 2.57
N PHE A 75 1.15 19.00 2.98
CA PHE A 75 2.17 20.02 2.66
C PHE A 75 3.21 20.17 3.77
N LYS A 76 4.42 20.59 3.38
CA LYS A 76 5.52 20.93 4.29
C LYS A 76 5.28 22.19 5.11
N SER A 77 4.36 23.05 4.70
CA SER A 77 3.94 24.24 5.44
C SER A 77 2.42 24.41 5.39
N ARG A 78 1.86 25.23 6.29
CA ARG A 78 0.42 25.57 6.31
C ARG A 78 0.05 26.64 5.27
N SER A 79 1.02 27.38 4.75
CA SER A 79 0.81 28.50 3.82
C SER A 79 0.05 28.15 2.53
N PRO A 80 0.18 26.95 1.91
CA PRO A 80 -0.51 26.64 0.65
C PRO A 80 -2.01 26.42 0.83
N ILE A 81 -2.46 26.07 2.05
CA ILE A 81 -3.82 25.58 2.31
C ILE A 81 -4.88 26.64 1.97
N PRO A 82 -4.81 27.89 2.45
CA PRO A 82 -5.82 28.90 2.14
C PRO A 82 -5.85 29.23 0.64
N GLN A 83 -4.69 29.40 0.01
CA GLN A 83 -4.56 29.72 -1.42
C GLN A 83 -5.22 28.66 -2.30
N LEU A 84 -5.07 27.40 -1.92
CA LEU A 84 -5.58 26.27 -2.69
C LEU A 84 -7.08 26.07 -2.49
N LEU A 85 -7.61 26.34 -1.29
CA LEU A 85 -9.05 26.40 -1.03
C LEU A 85 -9.71 27.56 -1.81
N ASP A 86 -9.09 28.75 -1.79
CA ASP A 86 -9.56 29.92 -2.52
C ASP A 86 -9.50 29.68 -4.04
N SER A 87 -8.41 29.08 -4.54
CA SER A 87 -8.28 28.71 -5.95
C SER A 87 -9.34 27.72 -6.40
N SER A 88 -9.68 26.73 -5.56
CA SER A 88 -10.74 25.76 -5.87
C SER A 88 -12.14 26.35 -5.79
N ARG A 89 -12.37 27.34 -4.91
CA ARG A 89 -13.66 28.02 -4.75
C ARG A 89 -13.90 29.02 -5.87
N ASN A 90 -12.86 29.73 -6.28
CA ASN A 90 -12.91 30.76 -7.33
C ASN A 90 -12.52 30.17 -8.69
N GLU A 91 -13.13 29.04 -9.06
CA GLU A 91 -12.80 28.37 -10.31
C GLU A 91 -13.20 29.23 -11.52
N THR A 92 -12.25 29.48 -12.42
CA THR A 92 -12.51 30.13 -13.70
C THR A 92 -12.68 29.08 -14.80
N LYS A 93 -13.38 29.44 -15.88
CA LYS A 93 -13.51 28.57 -17.06
C LYS A 93 -12.11 28.29 -17.62
N GLY A 94 -11.75 27.02 -17.75
CA GLY A 94 -10.41 26.60 -18.17
C GLY A 94 -9.38 26.48 -17.04
N SER A 95 -9.76 26.75 -15.77
CA SER A 95 -8.90 26.40 -14.64
C SER A 95 -8.76 24.89 -14.48
N PHE A 96 -7.68 24.44 -13.85
CA PHE A 96 -7.43 23.02 -13.57
C PHE A 96 -8.60 22.35 -12.82
N TRP A 97 -9.19 23.07 -11.85
CA TRP A 97 -10.36 22.63 -11.09
C TRP A 97 -11.59 22.40 -11.99
N ASN A 98 -11.82 23.31 -12.93
CA ASN A 98 -12.95 23.24 -13.84
C ASN A 98 -12.76 22.14 -14.90
N ILE A 99 -11.57 22.08 -15.52
CA ILE A 99 -11.22 21.08 -16.55
C ILE A 99 -11.39 19.66 -16.02
N HIS A 100 -10.90 19.39 -14.81
CA HIS A 100 -10.96 18.06 -14.21
C HIS A 100 -12.17 17.84 -13.28
N SER A 101 -13.09 18.81 -13.21
CA SER A 101 -14.25 18.76 -12.30
C SER A 101 -13.86 18.39 -10.87
N LEU A 102 -12.87 19.09 -10.31
CA LEU A 102 -12.32 18.83 -8.98
C LEU A 102 -12.76 19.90 -7.98
N THR A 103 -12.87 19.51 -6.72
CA THR A 103 -13.06 20.42 -5.58
C THR A 103 -12.09 20.07 -4.47
N THR A 104 -11.66 21.07 -3.72
CA THR A 104 -10.83 20.86 -2.52
C THR A 104 -11.60 21.19 -1.26
N ARG A 105 -11.29 20.47 -0.20
CA ARG A 105 -11.89 20.63 1.13
C ARG A 105 -10.82 20.44 2.19
N LEU A 106 -11.01 21.08 3.33
CA LEU A 106 -10.26 20.70 4.53
C LEU A 106 -10.66 19.28 4.93
N LEU A 107 -9.68 18.50 5.36
CA LEU A 107 -9.94 17.15 5.86
C LEU A 107 -10.87 17.26 7.09
N PRO A 108 -12.09 16.69 7.05
CA PRO A 108 -12.91 16.63 8.24
C PRO A 108 -12.24 15.63 9.17
N CYS A 109 -11.44 16.10 10.13
CA CYS A 109 -10.96 15.26 11.21
C CYS A 109 -12.14 14.93 12.12
N SER A 110 -12.97 14.01 11.66
CA SER A 110 -13.97 13.33 12.46
C SER A 110 -13.25 12.59 13.58
N SER A 111 -13.73 12.71 14.81
CA SER A 111 -13.25 11.92 15.94
C SER A 111 -13.57 10.43 15.81
N LYS A 112 -14.35 10.03 14.79
CA LYS A 112 -14.66 8.62 14.53
C LYS A 112 -13.51 7.98 13.74
N PRO A 113 -12.75 7.05 14.33
CA PRO A 113 -11.61 6.38 13.68
C PRO A 113 -12.02 5.42 12.54
N THR A 114 -13.32 5.28 12.28
CA THR A 114 -13.86 4.38 11.25
C THR A 114 -13.92 4.99 9.85
N ASP A 115 -13.74 6.30 9.70
CA ASP A 115 -13.71 6.94 8.38
C ASP A 115 -12.45 6.51 7.61
N ILE A 116 -12.65 5.96 6.40
CA ILE A 116 -11.57 5.51 5.50
C ILE A 116 -10.59 6.65 5.20
N ILE A 117 -11.10 7.87 5.07
CA ILE A 117 -10.27 9.05 4.83
C ILE A 117 -9.35 9.31 6.02
N SER A 118 -9.88 9.22 7.25
CA SER A 118 -9.09 9.34 8.48
C SER A 118 -8.04 8.23 8.60
N ARG A 119 -8.38 6.99 8.22
CA ARG A 119 -7.43 5.86 8.20
C ARG A 119 -6.23 6.15 7.30
N HIS A 120 -6.46 6.53 6.04
CA HIS A 120 -5.38 6.85 5.12
C HIS A 120 -4.55 8.05 5.57
N PHE A 121 -5.19 9.07 6.16
CA PHE A 121 -4.46 10.19 6.74
C PHE A 121 -3.52 9.74 7.87
N THR A 122 -3.99 8.91 8.79
CA THR A 122 -3.17 8.35 9.87
C THR A 122 -2.01 7.50 9.32
N GLU A 123 -2.26 6.64 8.33
CA GLU A 123 -1.23 5.85 7.66
C GLU A 123 -0.14 6.73 7.01
N MET A 124 -0.54 7.82 6.35
CA MET A 124 0.39 8.78 5.77
C MET A 124 1.23 9.48 6.84
N VAL A 125 0.61 9.92 7.94
CA VAL A 125 1.32 10.55 9.06
C VAL A 125 2.31 9.58 9.70
N GLU A 126 1.91 8.34 9.98
CA GLU A 126 2.82 7.31 10.49
C GLU A 126 4.01 7.07 9.56
N ARG A 127 3.78 7.02 8.24
CA ARG A 127 4.86 6.89 7.26
C ARG A 127 5.83 8.07 7.34
N LEU A 128 5.32 9.30 7.45
CA LEU A 128 6.14 10.51 7.60
C LEU A 128 6.93 10.50 8.91
N VAL A 129 6.33 10.05 10.01
CA VAL A 129 7.00 9.92 11.31
C VAL A 129 8.11 8.88 11.23
N ARG A 130 7.86 7.70 10.66
CA ARG A 130 8.90 6.67 10.45
C ARG A 130 10.05 7.19 9.59
N LEU A 131 9.76 7.94 8.52
CA LEU A 131 10.80 8.56 7.69
C LEU A 131 11.63 9.57 8.48
N ARG A 132 11.01 10.38 9.34
CA ARG A 132 11.74 11.31 10.23
C ARG A 132 12.61 10.56 11.25
N SER A 133 12.09 9.50 11.87
CA SER A 133 12.81 8.73 12.89
C SER A 133 13.99 7.93 12.30
N ASN A 134 13.88 7.50 11.04
CA ASN A 134 14.97 6.80 10.34
C ASN A 134 16.09 7.74 9.87
N VAL A 135 15.84 9.06 9.83
CA VAL A 135 16.91 10.06 9.78
C VAL A 135 17.44 10.24 11.20
N GLN A 136 17.93 9.14 11.78
CA GLN A 136 18.70 9.22 13.02
C GLN A 136 20.03 9.87 12.65
N PRO A 137 20.45 10.95 13.34
CA PRO A 137 21.73 11.57 13.07
C PRO A 137 22.80 10.56 13.47
N SER A 138 23.38 9.88 12.48
CA SER A 138 24.66 9.21 12.67
C SER A 138 25.62 10.27 13.20
N GLY A 139 25.97 10.14 14.47
CA GLY A 139 26.85 11.06 15.17
C GLY A 139 28.15 11.22 14.40
N SER A 140 28.26 12.35 13.70
CA SER A 140 29.52 12.90 13.25
C SER A 140 29.77 14.12 14.10
N ASN A 141 30.70 13.96 15.04
CA ASN A 141 31.33 15.08 15.73
C ASN A 141 32.05 15.92 14.67
N ASN A 142 31.61 17.15 14.41
CA ASN A 142 32.49 18.32 14.32
C ASN A 142 31.73 19.64 14.11
N PRO A 143 32.35 20.78 14.47
CA PRO A 143 31.65 21.97 14.92
C PRO A 143 31.42 23.02 13.82
N SER A 144 30.46 23.90 14.12
CA SER A 144 30.34 25.29 13.63
C SER A 144 30.00 25.49 12.15
N LEU A 145 28.70 25.52 11.85
CA LEU A 145 28.16 26.20 10.67
C LEU A 145 27.96 27.69 10.98
N SER A 146 28.85 28.51 10.42
CA SER A 146 28.65 29.93 10.26
C SER A 146 27.54 30.19 9.23
N SER A 147 26.71 31.17 9.55
CA SER A 147 25.62 31.74 8.77
C SER A 147 25.96 31.98 7.30
N LEU A 148 25.20 31.35 6.39
CA LEU A 148 25.19 31.69 4.97
C LEU A 148 23.98 32.57 4.66
N SER A 149 24.26 33.87 4.53
CA SER A 149 23.34 34.91 4.11
C SER A 149 22.92 34.69 2.67
N HIS A 150 21.62 34.72 2.42
CA HIS A 150 21.06 34.85 1.08
C HIS A 150 21.36 36.25 0.52
N SER A 151 22.04 36.32 -0.63
CA SER A 151 21.93 37.45 -1.56
C SER A 151 21.44 36.93 -2.90
N SER A 152 20.20 37.25 -3.21
CA SER A 152 19.64 37.22 -4.55
C SER A 152 20.13 38.46 -5.29
N THR A 153 20.73 38.31 -6.47
CA THR A 153 20.74 39.38 -7.48
C THR A 153 20.73 38.76 -8.87
N GLU A 154 19.68 39.11 -9.59
CA GLU A 154 19.41 38.85 -11.00
C GLU A 154 20.46 39.50 -11.91
N GLN A 155 20.65 38.91 -13.09
CA GLN A 155 20.73 39.54 -14.43
C GLN A 155 21.52 38.58 -15.35
N SER A 156 20.88 37.86 -16.28
CA SER A 156 20.21 38.30 -17.51
C SER A 156 21.18 38.75 -18.61
N LEU A 157 21.06 38.03 -19.74
CA LEU A 157 21.46 38.34 -21.13
C LEU A 157 22.85 37.92 -21.64
N VAL A 158 22.81 36.83 -22.41
CA VAL A 158 23.56 36.58 -23.66
C VAL A 158 22.95 37.48 -24.77
N PRO A 159 23.68 37.91 -25.81
CA PRO A 159 23.95 37.09 -27.01
C PRO A 159 25.43 37.15 -27.46
N ALA A 160 26.08 36.02 -27.75
CA ALA A 160 26.16 35.42 -29.09
C ALA A 160 26.65 36.39 -30.18
N VAL A 161 27.97 36.35 -30.48
CA VAL A 161 28.52 36.74 -31.79
C VAL A 161 29.59 35.75 -32.21
N ALA A 162 29.28 35.12 -33.35
CA ALA A 162 30.09 34.47 -34.37
C ALA A 162 31.57 34.11 -34.06
N SER A 163 31.78 32.80 -34.12
CA SER A 163 32.96 32.15 -34.67
C SER A 163 33.45 32.81 -35.96
N LEU A 164 34.76 33.04 -36.06
CA LEU A 164 35.46 32.91 -37.32
C LEU A 164 36.74 32.09 -37.08
N ASP A 165 36.75 30.89 -37.66
CA ASP A 165 37.95 30.17 -38.05
C ASP A 165 38.96 31.11 -38.71
N SER A 166 40.25 30.98 -38.37
CA SER A 166 41.28 30.67 -39.38
C SER A 166 42.70 30.69 -38.82
N ARG A 167 43.38 29.57 -39.09
CA ARG A 167 44.82 29.42 -39.38
C ARG A 167 45.80 29.44 -38.21
N GLU A 168 45.99 28.23 -37.70
CA GLU A 168 47.25 27.48 -37.79
C GLU A 168 48.27 28.08 -38.78
N ILE A 169 49.32 28.72 -38.25
CA ILE A 169 50.63 28.84 -38.90
C ILE A 169 51.67 28.57 -37.80
N GLY A 170 52.36 27.45 -37.95
CA GLY A 170 53.52 27.09 -37.12
C GLY A 170 54.70 28.06 -37.28
N PRO A 171 55.71 27.93 -36.42
CA PRO A 171 56.80 28.90 -36.33
C PRO A 171 57.82 28.69 -37.45
N PRO A 172 58.51 29.74 -37.91
CA PRO A 172 59.85 29.58 -38.42
C PRO A 172 60.85 30.22 -37.45
N ALA A 173 61.72 29.37 -36.93
CA ALA A 173 63.04 29.77 -36.51
C ALA A 173 63.75 30.53 -37.64
N LYS A 174 64.44 31.63 -37.32
CA LYS A 174 65.78 31.95 -37.84
C LYS A 174 66.36 33.19 -37.13
N ARG A 175 67.62 33.02 -36.74
CA ARG A 175 68.56 33.97 -36.13
C ARG A 175 68.70 35.24 -36.95
N PHE A 176 69.04 36.36 -36.31
CA PHE A 176 70.21 37.16 -36.69
C PHE A 176 70.84 37.81 -35.44
N LYS A 177 72.08 37.40 -35.15
CA LYS A 177 73.09 38.17 -34.43
C LYS A 177 73.69 39.14 -35.44
N THR A 178 73.81 40.40 -35.06
CA THR A 178 74.59 41.47 -35.72
C THR A 178 75.22 42.21 -34.53
N GLU A 179 76.48 42.05 -34.13
CA GLU A 179 77.75 42.29 -34.86
C GLU A 179 77.72 43.54 -35.71
N ASP A 180 78.00 44.68 -35.07
CA ASP A 180 78.54 45.88 -35.74
C ASP A 180 79.81 46.30 -35.01
N ALA A 181 80.91 45.66 -35.42
CA ALA A 181 82.22 46.28 -35.49
C ALA A 181 82.39 46.80 -36.93
N TRP A 182 83.22 47.82 -37.09
CA TRP A 182 83.60 48.55 -38.33
C TRP A 182 82.82 49.85 -38.58
N ASN A 183 83.42 50.97 -38.20
CA ASN A 183 83.91 51.89 -39.24
C ASN A 183 85.09 52.72 -38.75
N ARG A 184 86.27 52.28 -39.21
CA ARG A 184 87.51 53.03 -39.34
C ARG A 184 87.50 53.71 -40.69
N TYR A 185 87.99 54.95 -40.73
CA TYR A 185 88.64 55.63 -41.86
C TYR A 185 87.96 55.61 -43.24
N ILE A 186 87.42 56.77 -43.62
CA ILE A 186 87.81 57.36 -44.91
C ILE A 186 88.42 58.72 -44.62
N ALA A 187 89.74 58.77 -44.76
CA ALA A 187 90.46 59.98 -45.11
C ALA A 187 90.10 60.34 -46.55
N THR A 188 89.80 61.60 -46.81
CA THR A 188 89.96 62.18 -48.15
C THR A 188 90.49 63.58 -47.98
N ASP A 189 91.82 63.67 -47.92
CA ASP A 189 92.55 64.77 -48.51
C ASP A 189 92.02 64.98 -49.94
N ILE A 190 91.46 66.16 -50.21
CA ILE A 190 91.50 66.75 -51.54
C ILE A 190 92.11 68.13 -51.40
N VAL A 191 93.38 68.14 -51.76
CA VAL A 191 94.29 69.23 -52.01
C VAL A 191 93.84 70.03 -53.25
N ALA A 192 93.70 71.35 -53.06
CA ALA A 192 94.00 72.44 -54.01
C ALA A 192 93.20 72.50 -55.35
N PRO A 193 93.36 73.56 -56.18
CA PRO A 193 94.11 74.80 -56.04
C PRO A 193 93.23 76.05 -56.29
N VAL A 194 93.86 77.20 -56.49
CA VAL A 194 93.42 78.47 -57.16
C VAL A 194 93.82 79.63 -56.26
N SER A 195 95.09 80.06 -56.31
CA SER A 195 95.61 81.01 -57.30
C SER A 195 94.90 82.36 -57.24
N GLY A 196 95.56 83.35 -56.65
CA GLY A 196 95.14 84.75 -56.70
C GLY A 196 95.12 85.33 -58.12
N PRO A 197 94.54 86.54 -58.24
CA PRO A 197 95.35 87.73 -58.51
C PRO A 197 95.10 88.77 -57.41
N SER A 198 96.10 89.51 -56.92
CA SER A 198 96.74 90.66 -57.58
C SER A 198 95.79 91.86 -57.77
N SER A 199 96.34 93.05 -57.53
CA SER A 199 95.75 94.41 -57.45
C SER A 199 95.08 94.73 -56.11
N ARG A 200 95.59 95.63 -55.25
CA ARG A 200 96.00 97.03 -55.45
C ARG A 200 94.92 97.83 -56.18
N ALA A 201 93.94 98.30 -55.42
CA ALA A 201 93.08 99.41 -55.81
C ALA A 201 92.90 100.36 -54.62
N HIS A 202 93.48 101.55 -54.78
CA HIS A 202 92.99 102.86 -54.39
C HIS A 202 92.00 102.98 -53.22
N ASN A 203 92.46 103.73 -52.22
CA ASN A 203 91.63 104.71 -51.51
C ASN A 203 90.88 105.57 -52.53
N ASP A 204 89.63 105.25 -52.80
CA ASP A 204 88.64 106.20 -53.30
C ASP A 204 87.38 106.00 -52.46
N ALA A 205 87.17 106.96 -51.55
CA ALA A 205 85.94 107.08 -50.80
C ALA A 205 84.79 107.34 -51.80
N PRO A 206 83.74 106.50 -51.83
CA PRO A 206 82.54 106.84 -52.57
C PRO A 206 81.81 107.93 -51.78
N ALA A 207 82.06 109.18 -52.15
CA ALA A 207 81.30 110.35 -51.74
C ALA A 207 79.91 110.34 -52.40
N SER A 208 79.09 109.33 -52.09
CA SER A 208 77.67 109.29 -52.43
C SER A 208 76.87 108.61 -51.30
N PRO A 209 75.91 109.28 -50.65
CA PRO A 209 75.13 108.71 -49.54
C PRO A 209 74.28 107.48 -49.92
N GLU A 210 74.11 107.19 -51.21
CA GLU A 210 73.30 106.07 -51.71
C GLU A 210 73.87 104.69 -51.39
N TRP A 211 75.20 104.53 -51.29
CA TRP A 211 75.79 103.22 -50.97
C TRP A 211 75.51 102.79 -49.53
N MET A 212 75.47 103.75 -48.58
CA MET A 212 75.10 103.48 -47.19
C MET A 212 73.63 103.08 -47.09
N ILE A 213 72.74 103.74 -47.84
CA ILE A 213 71.30 103.39 -47.86
C ILE A 213 71.09 101.97 -48.39
N ARG A 214 71.75 101.59 -49.49
CA ARG A 214 71.68 100.23 -50.02
C ARG A 214 72.25 99.20 -49.05
N ARG A 215 73.35 99.51 -48.36
CA ARG A 215 73.94 98.61 -47.36
C ARG A 215 73.05 98.42 -46.14
N ILE A 216 72.39 99.47 -45.65
CA ILE A 216 71.42 99.38 -44.55
C ILE A 216 70.22 98.52 -44.97
N ALA A 217 69.65 98.74 -46.16
CA ALA A 217 68.55 97.93 -46.67
C ALA A 217 68.96 96.44 -46.81
N GLN A 218 70.17 96.17 -47.32
CA GLN A 218 70.71 94.80 -47.39
C GLN A 218 70.81 94.18 -45.99
N LEU A 219 71.40 94.87 -45.01
CA LEU A 219 71.54 94.36 -43.64
C LEU A 219 70.18 94.14 -42.97
N GLN A 220 69.17 94.96 -43.26
CA GLN A 220 67.81 94.76 -42.79
C GLN A 220 67.19 93.48 -43.37
N THR A 221 67.34 93.25 -44.68
CA THR A 221 66.88 91.99 -45.31
C THR A 221 67.64 90.76 -44.81
N GLU A 222 68.96 90.87 -44.58
CA GLU A 222 69.75 89.79 -43.99
C GLU A 222 69.29 89.48 -42.56
N LEU A 223 68.96 90.51 -41.76
CA LEU A 223 68.46 90.35 -40.40
C LEU A 223 67.04 89.75 -40.36
N GLU A 224 66.15 90.16 -41.26
CA GLU A 224 64.82 89.57 -41.42
C GLU A 224 64.90 88.11 -41.87
N ASN A 225 65.78 87.80 -42.83
CA ASN A 225 66.04 86.42 -43.25
C ASN A 225 66.60 85.56 -42.11
N VAL A 226 67.51 86.11 -41.29
CA VAL A 226 68.05 85.42 -40.12
C VAL A 226 66.96 85.18 -39.07
N ARG A 227 66.07 86.15 -38.83
CA ARG A 227 64.91 85.97 -37.93
C ARG A 227 63.95 84.90 -38.45
N ALA A 228 63.59 84.96 -39.73
CA ALA A 228 62.72 83.96 -40.36
C ALA A 228 63.34 82.55 -40.29
N ALA A 229 64.65 82.42 -40.55
CA ALA A 229 65.37 81.15 -40.43
C ALA A 229 65.41 80.65 -38.97
N HIS A 230 65.60 81.54 -38.01
CA HIS A 230 65.58 81.21 -36.58
C HIS A 230 64.19 80.77 -36.11
N ASP A 231 63.13 81.47 -36.51
CA ASP A 231 61.74 81.12 -36.16
C ASP A 231 61.32 79.79 -36.81
N MET A 232 61.76 79.54 -38.05
CA MET A 232 61.63 78.23 -38.69
C MET A 232 62.35 77.13 -37.91
N ALA A 233 63.60 77.36 -37.49
CA ALA A 233 64.37 76.40 -36.70
C ALA A 233 63.71 76.09 -35.34
N ILE A 234 63.12 77.10 -34.68
CA ILE A 234 62.33 76.89 -33.46
C ILE A 234 61.09 76.04 -33.75
N SER A 235 60.36 76.35 -34.82
CA SER A 235 59.18 75.58 -35.22
C SER A 235 59.55 74.13 -35.55
N GLU A 236 60.65 73.89 -36.26
CA GLU A 236 61.15 72.55 -36.55
C GLU A 236 61.49 71.80 -35.26
N GLN A 237 62.13 72.48 -34.30
CA GLN A 237 62.47 71.89 -33.00
C GLN A 237 61.22 71.55 -32.18
N ASP A 238 60.17 72.38 -32.21
CA ASP A 238 58.89 72.09 -31.55
C ASP A 238 58.16 70.91 -32.20
N VAL A 239 58.17 70.82 -33.54
CA VAL A 239 57.64 69.66 -34.27
C VAL A 239 58.38 68.38 -33.90
N ILE A 240 59.72 68.42 -33.82
CA ILE A 240 60.53 67.26 -33.40
C ILE A 240 60.21 66.86 -31.95
N GLN A 241 60.07 67.82 -31.04
CA GLN A 241 59.69 67.54 -29.65
C GLN A 241 58.29 66.93 -29.55
N THR A 242 57.33 67.49 -30.27
CA THR A 242 55.95 67.01 -30.31
C THR A 242 55.87 65.60 -30.91
N ALA A 243 56.57 65.34 -32.01
CA ALA A 243 56.67 64.00 -32.61
C ALA A 243 57.29 62.99 -31.64
N ARG A 244 58.37 63.35 -30.92
CA ARG A 244 59.00 62.49 -29.92
C ARG A 244 58.05 62.17 -28.75
N ARG A 245 57.30 63.16 -28.26
CA ARG A 245 56.28 62.94 -27.21
C ARG A 245 55.16 62.03 -27.71
N ALA A 246 54.68 62.24 -28.94
CA ALA A 246 53.66 61.38 -29.55
C ALA A 246 54.15 59.93 -29.69
N GLU A 247 55.38 59.71 -30.15
CA GLU A 247 55.99 58.39 -30.25
C GLU A 247 56.11 57.72 -28.88
N GLN A 248 56.56 58.44 -27.85
CA GLN A 248 56.62 57.93 -26.48
C GLN A 248 55.23 57.57 -25.93
N ASN A 249 54.20 58.37 -26.25
CA ASN A 249 52.82 58.06 -25.87
C ASN A 249 52.33 56.78 -26.53
N VAL A 250 52.57 56.62 -27.84
CA VAL A 250 52.20 55.39 -28.56
C VAL A 250 52.94 54.18 -27.99
N ARG A 251 54.24 54.30 -27.68
CA ARG A 251 54.99 53.20 -27.04
C ARG A 251 54.43 52.83 -25.67
N ARG A 252 54.03 53.82 -24.85
CA ARG A 252 53.39 53.57 -23.55
C ARG A 252 52.04 52.86 -23.72
N GLU A 253 51.23 53.30 -24.67
CA GLU A 253 49.94 52.69 -24.96
C GLU A 253 50.09 51.24 -25.45
N ILE A 254 51.03 50.98 -26.37
CA ILE A 254 51.33 49.62 -26.84
C ILE A 254 51.78 48.73 -25.68
N MET A 255 52.64 49.22 -24.78
CA MET A 255 53.05 48.48 -23.59
C MET A 255 51.90 48.21 -22.63
N ALA A 256 51.00 49.18 -22.44
CA ALA A 256 49.80 49.03 -21.63
C ALA A 256 48.85 47.97 -22.21
N GLN A 257 48.59 48.00 -23.52
CA GLN A 257 47.77 47.01 -24.21
C GLN A 257 48.40 45.61 -24.15
N LYS A 258 49.71 45.51 -24.38
CA LYS A 258 50.44 44.25 -24.24
C LYS A 258 50.31 43.69 -22.82
N SER A 259 50.48 44.54 -21.81
CA SER A 259 50.34 44.15 -20.40
C SER A 259 48.91 43.72 -20.07
N ALA A 260 47.90 44.40 -20.62
CA ALA A 260 46.50 44.03 -20.44
C ALA A 260 46.18 42.65 -21.04
N VAL A 261 46.67 42.37 -22.25
CA VAL A 261 46.50 41.07 -22.91
C VAL A 261 47.23 39.96 -22.14
N GLU A 262 48.44 40.22 -21.65
CA GLU A 262 49.20 39.26 -20.83
C GLU A 262 48.49 38.97 -19.50
N ALA A 263 47.90 39.98 -18.86
CA ALA A 263 47.11 39.80 -17.64
C ALA A 263 45.84 38.96 -17.89
N LEU A 264 45.15 39.15 -19.03
CA LEU A 264 44.01 38.33 -19.42
C LEU A 264 44.42 36.87 -19.69
N LEU A 265 45.56 36.66 -20.35
CA LEU A 265 46.10 35.32 -20.59
C LEU A 265 46.45 34.62 -19.26
N SER A 266 47.14 35.32 -18.36
CA SER A 266 47.49 34.80 -17.03
C SER A 266 46.23 34.41 -16.23
N ARG A 267 45.20 35.27 -16.26
CA ARG A 267 43.91 34.96 -15.64
C ARG A 267 43.27 33.71 -16.24
N GLY A 268 43.24 33.59 -17.57
CA GLY A 268 42.71 32.41 -18.25
C GLY A 268 43.45 31.12 -17.85
N GLN A 269 44.77 31.17 -17.71
CA GLN A 269 45.56 30.03 -17.23
C GLN A 269 45.26 29.64 -15.78
N ILE A 270 45.03 30.62 -14.90
CA ILE A 270 44.66 30.37 -13.50
C ILE A 270 43.28 29.72 -13.44
N GLU A 271 42.31 30.23 -14.19
CA GLU A 271 40.96 29.68 -14.28
C GLU A 271 40.99 28.24 -14.85
N GLN A 272 41.81 27.99 -15.88
CA GLN A 272 42.00 26.65 -16.41
C GLN A 272 42.58 25.68 -15.36
N LYS A 273 43.64 26.08 -14.65
CA LYS A 273 44.23 25.25 -13.59
C LYS A 273 43.23 24.94 -12.49
N ARG A 274 42.44 25.93 -12.08
CA ARG A 274 41.37 25.76 -11.09
C ARG A 274 40.34 24.73 -11.57
N LEU A 275 39.85 24.84 -12.80
CA LEU A 275 38.88 23.89 -13.36
C LEU A 275 39.46 22.48 -13.50
N CYS A 276 40.74 22.34 -13.88
CA CYS A 276 41.42 21.04 -13.91
C CYS A 276 41.46 20.40 -12.51
N THR A 277 41.84 21.17 -11.48
CA THR A 277 41.86 20.64 -10.10
C THR A 277 40.46 20.27 -9.60
N GLU A 278 39.45 21.06 -9.94
CA GLU A 278 38.06 20.77 -9.57
C GLU A 278 37.56 19.49 -10.25
N LEU A 279 37.86 19.30 -11.53
CA LEU A 279 37.53 18.08 -12.27
C LEU A 279 38.25 16.85 -11.69
N GLU A 280 39.52 16.96 -11.33
CA GLU A 280 40.27 15.88 -10.67
C GLU A 280 39.63 15.49 -9.33
N THR A 281 39.25 16.48 -8.50
CA THR A 281 38.56 16.20 -7.23
C THR A 281 37.20 15.56 -7.43
N ALA A 282 36.43 16.01 -8.43
CA ALA A 282 35.13 15.42 -8.77
C ALA A 282 35.27 13.98 -9.28
N LEU A 283 36.32 13.68 -10.05
CA LEU A 283 36.63 12.31 -10.47
C LEU A 283 36.99 11.43 -9.28
N ALA A 284 37.81 11.92 -8.34
CA ALA A 284 38.15 11.17 -7.13
C ALA A 284 36.92 10.88 -6.24
N GLN A 285 35.99 11.84 -6.14
CA GLN A 285 34.72 11.61 -5.44
C GLN A 285 33.85 10.58 -6.17
N ARG A 286 33.77 10.65 -7.50
CA ARG A 286 33.02 9.69 -8.30
C ARG A 286 33.58 8.27 -8.17
N THR A 287 34.91 8.10 -8.14
CA THR A 287 35.52 6.78 -7.93
C THR A 287 35.22 6.25 -6.53
N ALA A 288 35.33 7.09 -5.49
CA ALA A 288 34.99 6.69 -4.12
C ALA A 288 33.52 6.24 -3.98
N LEU A 289 32.58 6.96 -4.59
CA LEU A 289 31.17 6.57 -4.62
C LEU A 289 30.94 5.28 -5.42
N SER A 290 31.70 5.05 -6.49
CA SER A 290 31.62 3.80 -7.26
C SER A 290 32.05 2.60 -6.40
N ASP A 291 33.14 2.73 -5.65
CA ASP A 291 33.64 1.69 -4.76
C ASP A 291 32.61 1.36 -3.65
N GLU A 292 31.94 2.37 -3.10
CA GLU A 292 30.85 2.18 -2.12
C GLU A 292 29.65 1.43 -2.72
N VAL A 293 29.27 1.76 -3.97
CA VAL A 293 28.19 1.05 -4.68
C VAL A 293 28.55 -0.42 -4.89
N ASP A 294 29.80 -0.71 -5.21
CA ASP A 294 30.27 -2.09 -5.39
C ASP A 294 30.34 -2.86 -4.06
N ASP A 295 30.72 -2.22 -2.95
CA ASP A 295 30.64 -2.80 -1.61
C ASP A 295 29.19 -3.11 -1.22
N LEU A 296 28.26 -2.15 -1.39
CA LEU A 296 26.84 -2.35 -1.12
C LEU A 296 26.24 -3.47 -1.97
N ARG A 297 26.66 -3.60 -3.23
CA ARG A 297 26.28 -4.72 -4.10
C ARG A 297 26.82 -6.04 -3.55
N GLY A 298 28.07 -6.05 -3.08
CA GLY A 298 28.67 -7.19 -2.38
C GLY A 298 27.83 -7.60 -1.17
N GLN A 299 27.53 -6.66 -0.28
CA GLN A 299 26.70 -6.91 0.91
C GLN A 299 25.31 -7.45 0.55
N LEU A 300 24.66 -6.88 -0.48
CA LEU A 300 23.35 -7.35 -0.94
C LEU A 300 23.39 -8.82 -1.37
N THR A 301 24.38 -9.22 -2.16
CA THR A 301 24.51 -10.64 -2.59
C THR A 301 24.78 -11.59 -1.43
N THR A 302 25.51 -11.15 -0.39
CA THR A 302 25.71 -11.97 0.82
C THR A 302 24.41 -12.15 1.59
N LYS A 303 23.62 -11.08 1.79
CA LYS A 303 22.31 -11.13 2.46
C LYS A 303 21.31 -11.97 1.68
N GLU A 304 21.32 -11.89 0.35
CA GLU A 304 20.47 -12.74 -0.49
C GLU A 304 20.83 -14.23 -0.33
N ARG A 305 22.12 -14.57 -0.30
CA ARG A 305 22.58 -15.95 -0.05
C ARG A 305 22.15 -16.46 1.32
N THR A 306 22.28 -15.64 2.39
CA THR A 306 21.86 -16.04 3.73
C THR A 306 20.34 -16.19 3.84
N LEU A 307 19.56 -15.32 3.18
CA LEU A 307 18.11 -15.48 3.08
C LEU A 307 17.72 -16.77 2.35
N LYS A 308 18.40 -17.08 1.24
CA LYS A 308 18.15 -18.34 0.51
C LYS A 308 18.46 -19.56 1.37
N GLN A 309 19.55 -19.52 2.14
CA GLN A 309 19.92 -20.59 3.06
C GLN A 309 18.92 -20.72 4.23
N ALA A 310 18.47 -19.60 4.81
CA ALA A 310 17.45 -19.61 5.85
C ALA A 310 16.12 -20.16 5.34
N ARG A 311 15.71 -19.80 4.11
CA ARG A 311 14.52 -20.36 3.44
C ARG A 311 14.65 -21.86 3.21
N SER A 312 15.81 -22.34 2.74
CA SER A 312 16.01 -23.78 2.59
C SER A 312 16.00 -24.50 3.94
N SER A 313 16.60 -23.91 4.98
CA SER A 313 16.61 -24.47 6.33
C SER A 313 15.20 -24.54 6.93
N LEU A 314 14.38 -23.51 6.71
CA LEU A 314 12.98 -23.49 7.11
C LEU A 314 12.18 -24.58 6.38
N LYS A 315 12.36 -24.71 5.06
CA LYS A 315 11.69 -25.74 4.25
C LYS A 315 12.12 -27.16 4.63
N SER A 316 13.39 -27.35 5.00
CA SER A 316 13.91 -28.63 5.47
C SER A 316 13.72 -28.83 6.98
N SER A 317 13.08 -27.89 7.68
CA SER A 317 12.87 -27.98 9.12
C SER A 317 11.91 -29.13 9.37
N LYS A 318 12.46 -30.27 9.81
CA LYS A 318 11.70 -31.48 10.17
C LYS A 318 10.50 -31.16 11.04
N ARG A 319 10.67 -30.20 11.97
CA ARG A 319 9.63 -29.75 12.88
C ARG A 319 8.37 -29.22 12.20
N ILE A 320 8.46 -28.58 11.03
CA ILE A 320 7.26 -28.15 10.29
C ILE A 320 6.54 -29.36 9.71
N ASN A 321 7.29 -30.28 9.08
CA ASN A 321 6.72 -31.51 8.55
C ASN A 321 6.10 -32.38 9.66
N ASP A 322 6.78 -32.49 10.80
CA ASP A 322 6.29 -33.23 11.97
C ASP A 322 4.97 -32.62 12.47
N LEU A 323 4.89 -31.28 12.59
CA LEU A 323 3.65 -30.58 12.97
C LEU A 323 2.54 -30.74 11.92
N GLU A 324 2.85 -30.72 10.62
CA GLU A 324 1.88 -30.99 9.56
C GLU A 324 1.35 -32.43 9.64
N THR A 325 2.22 -33.41 9.95
CA THR A 325 1.80 -34.79 10.16
C THR A 325 0.95 -34.97 11.42
N GLU A 326 1.33 -34.35 12.54
CA GLU A 326 0.55 -34.36 13.77
C GLU A 326 -0.83 -33.73 13.57
N LEU A 327 -0.90 -32.62 12.82
CA LEU A 327 -2.17 -31.97 12.46
C LEU A 327 -3.04 -32.88 11.58
N GLY A 328 -2.44 -33.59 10.62
CA GLY A 328 -3.12 -34.57 9.80
C GLY A 328 -3.71 -35.72 10.62
N GLU A 329 -2.91 -36.29 11.54
CA GLU A 329 -3.38 -37.35 12.45
C GLU A 329 -4.49 -36.87 13.38
N ALA A 330 -4.37 -35.66 13.92
CA ALA A 330 -5.40 -35.06 14.78
C ALA A 330 -6.72 -34.85 14.03
N THR A 331 -6.65 -34.46 12.75
CA THR A 331 -7.82 -34.28 11.88
C THR A 331 -8.54 -35.61 11.64
N ILE A 332 -7.79 -36.67 11.32
CA ILE A 332 -8.35 -38.03 11.13
C ILE A 332 -9.04 -38.51 12.42
N LYS A 333 -8.40 -38.34 13.59
CA LYS A 333 -8.99 -38.72 14.88
C LYS A 333 -10.28 -37.95 15.19
N LEU A 334 -10.33 -36.66 14.80
CA LEU A 334 -11.52 -35.83 14.98
C LEU A 334 -12.70 -36.32 14.10
N ASP A 335 -12.43 -36.67 12.85
CA ASP A 335 -13.46 -37.21 11.95
C ASP A 335 -13.97 -38.57 12.42
N ASP A 336 -13.09 -39.45 12.89
CA ASP A 336 -13.47 -40.72 13.52
C ASP A 336 -14.34 -40.53 14.78
N ALA A 337 -14.01 -39.54 15.62
CA ALA A 337 -14.86 -39.20 16.77
C ALA A 337 -16.23 -38.70 16.33
N LYS A 338 -16.29 -37.87 15.28
CA LYS A 338 -17.54 -37.33 14.73
C LYS A 338 -18.44 -38.41 14.14
N THR A 339 -17.87 -39.39 13.43
CA THR A 339 -18.63 -40.53 12.89
C THR A 339 -19.19 -41.41 14.02
N LYS A 340 -18.39 -41.71 15.05
CA LYS A 340 -18.85 -42.44 16.25
C LYS A 340 -19.97 -41.71 16.99
N ILE A 341 -19.86 -40.39 17.16
CA ILE A 341 -20.95 -39.58 17.74
C ILE A 341 -22.22 -39.67 16.89
N GLY A 342 -22.10 -39.65 15.56
CA GLY A 342 -23.21 -39.84 14.63
C GLY A 342 -23.91 -41.19 14.81
N GLN A 343 -23.13 -42.27 14.93
CA GLN A 343 -23.64 -43.63 15.19
C GLN A 343 -24.33 -43.74 16.55
N LEU A 344 -23.71 -43.20 17.62
CA LEU A 344 -24.34 -43.19 18.94
C LEU A 344 -25.66 -42.40 18.96
N LYS A 345 -25.75 -41.33 18.17
CA LYS A 345 -26.98 -40.56 18.03
C LYS A 345 -28.08 -41.32 17.28
N SER A 346 -27.73 -42.13 16.28
CA SER A 346 -28.73 -42.96 15.57
C SER A 346 -29.20 -44.13 16.43
N THR A 347 -28.30 -44.80 17.17
CA THR A 347 -28.69 -45.87 18.09
C THR A 347 -29.55 -45.33 19.24
N ALA A 348 -29.23 -44.17 19.79
CA ALA A 348 -30.07 -43.52 20.80
C ALA A 348 -31.48 -43.19 20.29
N LYS A 349 -31.61 -42.75 19.02
CA LYS A 349 -32.92 -42.54 18.40
C LYS A 349 -33.70 -43.85 18.23
N GLN A 350 -33.03 -44.92 17.80
CA GLN A 350 -33.63 -46.24 17.63
C GLN A 350 -34.12 -46.81 18.97
N LEU A 351 -33.29 -46.76 20.01
CA LEU A 351 -33.68 -47.21 21.35
C LEU A 351 -34.86 -46.41 21.88
N LYS A 352 -34.95 -45.11 21.59
CA LYS A 352 -36.09 -44.28 21.98
C LYS A 352 -37.38 -44.67 21.25
N SER A 353 -37.32 -45.05 19.96
CA SER A 353 -38.49 -45.56 19.25
C SER A 353 -38.91 -46.94 19.76
N ASP A 354 -37.94 -47.82 20.04
CA ASP A 354 -38.19 -49.16 20.54
C ASP A 354 -38.84 -49.10 21.93
N LEU A 355 -38.32 -48.24 22.83
CA LEU A 355 -38.92 -47.99 24.14
C LEU A 355 -40.37 -47.50 24.04
N ARG A 356 -40.66 -46.59 23.08
CA ARG A 356 -42.04 -46.11 22.86
C ARG A 356 -42.95 -47.22 22.33
N SER A 357 -42.41 -48.12 21.51
CA SER A 357 -43.15 -49.28 20.99
C SER A 357 -43.46 -50.29 22.08
N THR A 358 -42.47 -50.63 22.91
CA THR A 358 -42.67 -51.56 24.04
C THR A 358 -43.62 -50.97 25.08
N GLN A 359 -43.57 -49.66 25.34
CA GLN A 359 -44.54 -49.00 26.21
C GLN A 359 -45.97 -49.12 25.69
N LYS A 360 -46.22 -48.92 24.39
CA LYS A 360 -47.54 -49.12 23.78
C LYS A 360 -48.02 -50.58 23.87
N GLN A 361 -47.12 -51.54 23.66
CA GLN A 361 -47.45 -52.95 23.82
C GLN A 361 -47.84 -53.26 25.27
N LEU A 362 -47.10 -52.71 26.24
CA LEU A 362 -47.39 -52.88 27.65
C LEU A 362 -48.78 -52.31 28.00
N GLU A 363 -49.10 -51.09 27.56
CA GLU A 363 -50.43 -50.46 27.73
C GLU A 363 -51.54 -51.35 27.13
N SER A 364 -51.35 -51.85 25.91
CA SER A 364 -52.32 -52.77 25.27
C SER A 364 -52.48 -54.09 26.02
N THR A 365 -51.39 -54.68 26.53
CA THR A 365 -51.49 -55.90 27.35
C THR A 365 -52.18 -55.64 28.69
N GLN A 366 -51.99 -54.46 29.27
CA GLN A 366 -52.67 -54.05 30.50
C GLN A 366 -54.18 -53.90 30.28
N GLU A 367 -54.61 -53.23 29.21
CA GLU A 367 -56.03 -53.11 28.84
C GLU A 367 -56.66 -54.49 28.57
N SER A 368 -55.94 -55.37 27.88
CA SER A 368 -56.40 -56.75 27.63
C SER A 368 -56.55 -57.52 28.94
N LEU A 369 -55.60 -57.38 29.88
CA LEU A 369 -55.66 -58.04 31.18
C LEU A 369 -56.87 -57.55 31.98
N GLU A 370 -57.10 -56.24 32.04
CA GLU A 370 -58.25 -55.62 32.71
C GLU A 370 -59.59 -56.09 32.11
N SER A 371 -59.68 -56.17 30.78
CA SER A 371 -60.83 -56.74 30.08
C SER A 371 -61.08 -58.21 30.45
N THR A 372 -60.03 -59.04 30.51
CA THR A 372 -60.17 -60.44 30.95
C THR A 372 -60.60 -60.56 32.41
N GLN A 373 -60.08 -59.69 33.29
CA GLN A 373 -60.47 -59.64 34.69
C GLN A 373 -61.96 -59.27 34.84
N ASN A 374 -62.43 -58.23 34.15
CA ASN A 374 -63.84 -57.83 34.16
C ASN A 374 -64.77 -58.94 33.64
N SER A 375 -64.35 -59.65 32.60
CA SER A 375 -65.08 -60.82 32.07
C SER A 375 -65.15 -61.97 33.08
N LEU A 376 -64.05 -62.26 33.79
CA LEU A 376 -64.04 -63.27 34.84
C LEU A 376 -64.96 -62.87 36.01
N GLU A 377 -64.93 -61.61 36.45
CA GLU A 377 -65.85 -61.11 37.48
C GLU A 377 -67.31 -61.25 37.06
N SER A 378 -67.64 -60.91 35.81
CA SER A 378 -68.99 -61.09 35.25
C SER A 378 -69.43 -62.56 35.26
N ARG A 379 -68.53 -63.49 34.88
CA ARG A 379 -68.80 -64.94 34.94
C ARG A 379 -69.03 -65.42 36.36
N ILE A 380 -68.24 -64.94 37.33
CA ILE A 380 -68.41 -65.26 38.75
C ILE A 380 -69.78 -64.77 39.26
N LEU A 381 -70.20 -63.57 38.88
CA LEU A 381 -71.52 -63.03 39.23
C LEU A 381 -72.66 -63.88 38.64
N LYS A 382 -72.56 -64.26 37.35
CA LYS A 382 -73.54 -65.17 36.72
C LYS A 382 -73.60 -66.51 37.44
N TYR A 383 -72.46 -67.10 37.77
CA TYR A 383 -72.40 -68.36 38.51
C TYR A 383 -73.03 -68.23 39.91
N LYS A 384 -72.78 -67.12 40.61
CA LYS A 384 -73.45 -66.82 41.89
C LYS A 384 -74.97 -66.67 41.75
N SER A 385 -75.45 -66.12 40.64
CA SER A 385 -76.87 -65.97 40.31
C SER A 385 -77.57 -67.29 39.99
N THR A 386 -76.92 -68.17 39.22
CA THR A 386 -77.54 -69.45 38.78
C THR A 386 -77.43 -70.56 39.83
N LYS A 387 -76.45 -70.48 40.75
CA LYS A 387 -76.32 -71.41 41.87
C LYS A 387 -77.60 -71.56 42.74
N PRO A 388 -78.27 -70.48 43.18
CA PRO A 388 -79.53 -70.61 43.92
C PRO A 388 -80.66 -71.17 43.06
N GLU A 389 -80.75 -70.79 41.78
CA GLU A 389 -81.74 -71.37 40.84
C GLU A 389 -81.56 -72.88 40.72
N LEU A 390 -80.32 -73.35 40.54
CA LEU A 390 -80.01 -74.78 40.47
C LEU A 390 -80.30 -75.50 41.79
N SER A 391 -80.09 -74.82 42.94
CA SER A 391 -80.48 -75.37 44.24
C SER A 391 -82.00 -75.48 44.39
N ALA A 392 -82.77 -74.53 43.83
CA ALA A 392 -84.22 -74.56 43.81
C ALA A 392 -84.76 -75.71 42.95
N CYS A 393 -84.27 -75.86 41.71
CA CYS A 393 -84.62 -77.01 40.86
C CYS A 393 -84.26 -78.34 41.52
N LYS A 394 -83.13 -78.42 42.23
CA LYS A 394 -82.74 -79.64 42.97
C LYS A 394 -83.72 -79.96 44.11
N THR A 395 -84.25 -78.95 44.80
CA THR A 395 -85.27 -79.16 45.83
C THR A 395 -86.62 -79.57 45.24
N GLU A 396 -86.98 -79.00 44.09
CA GLU A 396 -88.20 -79.33 43.34
C GLU A 396 -88.14 -80.77 42.80
N LEU A 397 -87.03 -81.17 42.19
CA LEU A 397 -86.83 -82.56 41.75
C LEU A 397 -86.96 -83.55 42.92
N LYS A 398 -86.41 -83.22 44.10
CA LYS A 398 -86.55 -84.07 45.30
C LYS A 398 -87.99 -84.14 45.82
N SER A 399 -88.75 -83.06 45.71
CA SER A 399 -90.16 -83.07 46.11
C SER A 399 -91.00 -83.88 45.13
N GLU A 400 -90.76 -83.74 43.83
CA GLU A 400 -91.36 -84.56 42.77
C GLU A 400 -91.04 -86.05 42.96
N GLN A 401 -89.77 -86.40 43.21
CA GLN A 401 -89.35 -87.78 43.45
C GLN A 401 -90.07 -88.39 44.67
N LYS A 402 -90.31 -87.60 45.72
CA LYS A 402 -91.08 -88.02 46.90
C LYS A 402 -92.57 -88.19 46.59
N VAL A 403 -93.12 -87.42 45.67
CA VAL A 403 -94.49 -87.62 45.17
C VAL A 403 -94.57 -88.90 44.35
N ILE A 404 -93.62 -89.14 43.45
CA ILE A 404 -93.55 -90.39 42.66
C ILE A 404 -93.39 -91.61 43.56
N SER A 405 -92.54 -91.56 44.58
CA SER A 405 -92.38 -92.68 45.52
C SER A 405 -93.67 -92.96 46.30
N LYS A 406 -94.36 -91.91 46.78
CA LYS A 406 -95.67 -92.06 47.40
C LYS A 406 -96.72 -92.64 46.45
N LEU A 407 -96.73 -92.19 45.19
CA LEU A 407 -97.65 -92.71 44.18
C LEU A 407 -97.38 -94.19 43.91
N LYS A 408 -96.11 -94.58 43.81
CA LYS A 408 -95.67 -95.98 43.70
C LYS A 408 -96.13 -96.79 44.91
N ASP A 409 -95.94 -96.31 46.12
CA ASP A 409 -96.37 -96.98 47.36
C ASP A 409 -97.90 -97.09 47.48
N THR A 410 -98.67 -96.23 46.81
CA THR A 410 -100.14 -96.26 46.83
C THR A 410 -100.70 -97.17 45.73
N LEU A 411 -100.12 -97.13 44.52
CA LEU A 411 -100.56 -97.96 43.40
C LEU A 411 -100.19 -99.44 43.60
N THR A 412 -99.01 -99.73 44.18
CA THR A 412 -98.50 -101.11 44.22
C THR A 412 -99.34 -102.03 45.12
N PRO A 413 -99.76 -101.64 46.35
CA PRO A 413 -100.58 -102.50 47.19
C PRO A 413 -102.01 -102.65 46.65
N GLU A 414 -102.60 -101.58 46.11
CA GLU A 414 -104.00 -101.56 45.70
C GLU A 414 -104.19 -102.30 44.36
N ALA A 415 -103.26 -102.12 43.41
CA ALA A 415 -103.23 -102.89 42.17
C ALA A 415 -102.95 -104.38 42.41
N TYR A 416 -102.00 -104.74 43.28
CA TYR A 416 -101.74 -106.15 43.61
C TYR A 416 -102.90 -106.80 44.39
N LYS A 417 -103.62 -106.05 45.23
CA LYS A 417 -104.78 -106.56 45.97
C LYS A 417 -105.99 -106.79 45.06
N SER A 418 -106.23 -105.90 44.08
CA SER A 418 -107.25 -106.09 43.03
C SER A 418 -106.88 -107.24 42.08
N LEU A 419 -105.61 -107.35 41.69
CA LEU A 419 -105.13 -108.44 40.83
C LEU A 419 -105.22 -109.80 41.54
N GLY A 420 -104.88 -109.87 42.82
CA GLY A 420 -105.06 -111.07 43.65
C GLY A 420 -106.54 -111.47 43.82
N GLN A 421 -107.46 -110.50 43.93
CA GLN A 421 -108.90 -110.78 43.98
C GLN A 421 -109.43 -111.33 42.65
N THR A 422 -109.01 -110.78 41.51
CA THR A 422 -109.40 -111.31 40.19
C THR A 422 -108.85 -112.71 39.94
N HIS A 423 -107.59 -113.00 40.31
CA HIS A 423 -107.02 -114.35 40.24
C HIS A 423 -107.76 -115.35 41.14
N LYS A 424 -108.21 -114.91 42.33
CA LYS A 424 -109.00 -115.76 43.24
C LYS A 424 -110.39 -116.08 42.66
N ILE A 425 -111.04 -115.11 42.00
CA ILE A 425 -112.32 -115.31 41.31
C ILE A 425 -112.14 -116.22 40.09
N LEU A 426 -111.09 -116.01 39.29
CA LEU A 426 -110.74 -116.85 38.15
C LEU A 426 -110.41 -118.28 38.57
N GLY A 427 -109.67 -118.47 39.68
CA GLY A 427 -109.38 -119.79 40.23
C GLY A 427 -110.64 -120.53 40.69
N VAL A 428 -111.62 -119.83 41.28
CA VAL A 428 -112.91 -120.43 41.68
C VAL A 428 -113.74 -120.79 40.45
N CYS A 429 -113.83 -119.91 39.45
CA CYS A 429 -114.55 -120.18 38.19
C CYS A 429 -113.93 -121.32 37.37
N LEU A 430 -112.59 -121.36 37.26
CA LEU A 430 -111.88 -122.43 36.55
C LEU A 430 -112.01 -123.78 37.28
N SER A 431 -112.01 -123.78 38.63
CA SER A 431 -112.26 -124.99 39.43
C SER A 431 -113.69 -125.53 39.27
N THR A 432 -114.70 -124.67 39.01
CA THR A 432 -116.09 -125.11 38.78
C THR A 432 -116.30 -125.70 37.38
N MET A 433 -115.40 -125.39 36.44
CA MET A 433 -115.50 -125.84 35.04
C MET A 433 -114.67 -127.09 34.71
N GLY A 434 -114.11 -127.78 35.70
CA GLY A 434 -113.51 -129.11 35.50
C GLY A 434 -112.17 -129.11 34.76
N PHE A 435 -111.46 -127.98 34.72
CA PHE A 435 -110.12 -127.89 34.17
C PHE A 435 -109.09 -127.85 35.31
N SER A 436 -108.38 -128.96 35.56
CA SER A 436 -106.95 -128.84 35.90
C SER A 436 -106.27 -128.27 34.64
N PRO A 437 -105.26 -127.37 34.70
CA PRO A 437 -104.01 -127.70 35.41
C PRO A 437 -103.03 -126.50 35.62
N VAL A 438 -101.74 -126.84 35.78
CA VAL A 438 -100.52 -126.12 35.30
C VAL A 438 -100.23 -124.77 35.98
N GLY A 439 -99.10 -124.57 36.66
CA GLY A 439 -97.75 -124.94 36.27
C GLY A 439 -97.03 -123.67 35.81
N GLU A 440 -96.04 -123.27 36.61
CA GLU A 440 -94.78 -122.61 36.27
C GLU A 440 -94.69 -121.66 35.06
N GLY A 441 -94.00 -120.53 35.27
CA GLY A 441 -93.40 -119.74 34.20
C GLY A 441 -93.25 -118.28 34.60
N GLU A 442 -92.14 -117.88 35.24
CA GLU A 442 -90.92 -117.38 34.58
C GLU A 442 -91.16 -116.19 33.62
N GLY A 443 -90.46 -115.09 33.91
CA GLY A 443 -90.00 -114.15 32.89
C GLY A 443 -90.18 -112.68 33.25
N VAL A 444 -89.09 -111.98 33.64
CA VAL A 444 -88.25 -111.11 32.77
C VAL A 444 -88.67 -109.65 33.00
N VAL A 445 -87.99 -108.85 33.82
CA VAL A 445 -86.65 -108.22 33.68
C VAL A 445 -86.49 -107.42 32.39
N LEU A 446 -86.62 -106.09 32.50
CA LEU A 446 -85.94 -105.09 31.66
C LEU A 446 -85.70 -103.89 32.60
N GLU A 447 -84.49 -103.69 33.13
CA GLU A 447 -83.33 -103.03 32.49
C GLU A 447 -83.70 -101.63 31.97
N ASP A 448 -83.33 -100.59 32.72
CA ASP A 448 -82.04 -99.89 32.63
C ASP A 448 -81.93 -99.09 31.33
N LEU A 449 -82.05 -97.77 31.45
CA LEU A 449 -81.45 -96.79 30.55
C LEU A 449 -81.18 -95.53 31.39
N GLU A 450 -79.88 -95.32 31.61
CA GLU A 450 -79.23 -94.14 32.22
C GLU A 450 -79.69 -92.80 31.63
#